data_AF-A0A451AA40-F1
#
_entry.id   AF-A0A451AA40-F1
#
_cell.length_a   1.000
_cell.length_b   1.000
_cell.length_c   1.000
_cell.angle_alpha   90.00
_cell.angle_beta   90.00
_cell.angle_gamma   90.00
#
_symmetry.space_group_name_H-M   'P 1'
#
loop_
_entity.id
_entity.type
_entity.pdbx_description
1 polymer ?
#
loop_
_entity_poly.entity_id
_entity_poly.type
_entity_poly.pdbx_seq_one_letter_code
_entity_poly.pdbx_strand_id
1 'polypeptide(L)'
;MRLEYKREDLGSGVRGKYYDAYNESHNLVLLTPEVARAFPSEEAVNQALLFLTRIAQALMGNDPAKLQKAYTADVLHRSQAPVWETGGISLY
;
A
#
# COMPACT_ATOMS: atom_id res chain seq x y z
N MET A 1 -6.49 -26.70 16.75
CA MET A 1 -5.22 -26.14 17.30
C MET A 1 -5.01 -26.73 18.69
N ARG A 2 -3.77 -26.95 19.14
CA ARG A 2 -3.52 -27.49 20.50
C ARG A 2 -3.80 -26.43 21.56
N LEU A 3 -4.31 -26.86 22.72
CA LEU A 3 -4.67 -25.99 23.85
C LEU A 3 -3.43 -25.36 24.52
N GLU A 4 -2.32 -26.09 24.54
CA GLU A 4 -1.07 -25.65 25.18
C GLU A 4 0.13 -26.30 24.49
N TYR A 5 1.28 -25.61 24.53
CA TYR A 5 2.58 -26.10 24.07
C TYR A 5 3.55 -26.15 25.24
N LYS A 6 4.29 -27.25 25.35
CA LYS A 6 5.44 -27.37 26.25
C LYS A 6 6.70 -26.87 25.56
N ARG A 7 7.73 -26.53 26.34
CA ARG A 7 8.99 -26.00 25.78
C ARG A 7 9.69 -27.04 24.89
N GLU A 8 9.56 -28.32 25.22
CA GLU A 8 10.03 -29.44 24.41
C GLU A 8 9.38 -29.48 23.01
N ASP A 9 8.16 -28.97 22.86
CA ASP A 9 7.43 -28.95 21.59
C ASP A 9 7.94 -27.84 20.63
N LEU A 10 8.59 -26.81 21.17
CA LEU A 10 8.95 -25.59 20.44
C LEU A 10 10.34 -25.65 19.76
N GLY A 11 11.08 -26.75 19.97
CA GLY A 11 12.41 -26.96 19.38
C GLY A 11 13.42 -25.86 19.73
N SER A 12 14.52 -25.80 18.95
CA SER A 12 15.48 -24.71 19.07
C SER A 12 15.01 -23.47 18.29
N GLY A 13 15.04 -22.31 18.94
CA GLY A 13 14.68 -21.04 18.31
C GLY A 13 15.76 -20.59 17.34
N VAL A 14 15.46 -20.55 16.04
CA VAL A 14 16.35 -20.00 15.01
C VAL A 14 15.98 -18.54 14.78
N ARG A 15 16.93 -17.63 15.04
CA ARG A 15 16.74 -16.19 14.77
C ARG A 15 16.49 -15.98 13.28
N GLY A 16 15.39 -15.30 12.94
CA GLY A 16 15.06 -14.98 11.56
C GLY A 16 14.44 -16.12 10.74
N LYS A 17 14.04 -17.24 11.36
CA LYS A 17 13.44 -18.41 10.67
C LYS A 17 12.32 -18.06 9.67
N TYR A 18 11.57 -17.00 9.93
CA TYR A 18 10.45 -16.52 9.10
C TYR A 18 10.66 -15.08 8.59
N TYR A 19 11.88 -14.54 8.67
CA TYR A 19 12.17 -13.16 8.29
C TYR A 19 11.97 -12.93 6.79
N ASP A 20 12.46 -13.83 5.95
CA ASP A 20 12.32 -13.70 4.50
C ASP A 20 10.87 -13.88 4.06
N ALA A 21 10.16 -14.86 4.62
CA ALA A 21 8.72 -15.05 4.39
C ALA A 21 7.86 -13.85 4.84
N TYR A 22 8.26 -13.18 5.93
CA TYR A 22 7.66 -11.92 6.38
C TYR A 22 7.89 -10.80 5.36
N ASN A 23 9.13 -10.64 4.88
CA ASN A 23 9.47 -9.61 3.89
C ASN A 23 8.80 -9.84 2.52
N GLU A 24 8.65 -11.10 2.09
CA GLU A 24 8.05 -11.44 0.79
C GLU A 24 6.54 -11.17 0.72
N SER A 25 5.84 -11.16 1.86
CA SER A 25 4.37 -11.26 1.88
C SER A 25 3.63 -10.02 2.37
N HIS A 26 4.31 -8.92 2.66
CA HIS A 26 3.68 -7.77 3.32
C HIS A 26 3.52 -6.56 2.38
N ASN A 27 2.64 -6.69 1.39
CA ASN A 27 2.14 -5.56 0.59
C ASN A 27 1.06 -4.77 1.35
N LEU A 28 1.32 -4.43 2.61
CA LEU A 28 0.38 -3.68 3.44
C LEU A 28 0.47 -2.19 3.13
N VAL A 29 -0.63 -1.62 2.65
CA VAL A 29 -0.75 -0.19 2.41
C VAL A 29 -1.53 0.44 3.56
N LEU A 30 -0.91 1.39 4.27
CA LEU A 30 -1.59 2.15 5.31
C LEU A 30 -2.55 3.16 4.66
N LEU A 31 -3.85 2.97 4.85
CA LEU A 31 -4.86 3.92 4.42
C LEU A 31 -4.92 5.11 5.38
N THR A 32 -5.23 6.29 4.86
CA THR A 32 -5.56 7.43 5.71
C THR A 32 -6.87 7.16 6.47
N PRO A 33 -7.07 7.74 7.66
CA PRO A 33 -8.27 7.48 8.47
C PRO A 33 -9.58 7.82 7.74
N GLU A 34 -9.56 8.80 6.84
CA GLU A 34 -10.71 9.17 6.02
C GLU A 34 -11.08 8.07 5.04
N VAL A 35 -10.11 7.52 4.33
CA VAL A 35 -10.31 6.43 3.36
C VAL A 35 -10.75 5.16 4.08
N ALA A 36 -10.15 4.83 5.22
CA ALA A 36 -10.53 3.67 6.03
C ALA A 36 -11.98 3.76 6.57
N ARG A 37 -12.47 4.97 6.86
CA ARG A 37 -13.88 5.18 7.26
C ARG A 37 -14.85 5.03 6.07
N ALA A 38 -14.44 5.48 4.89
CA ALA A 38 -15.25 5.39 3.68
C ALA A 38 -15.31 3.96 3.13
N PHE A 39 -14.23 3.20 3.26
CA PHE A 39 -14.10 1.82 2.76
C PHE A 39 -13.74 0.87 3.90
N PRO A 40 -14.73 0.23 4.55
CA PRO A 40 -14.49 -0.60 5.73
C PRO A 40 -13.88 -1.98 5.41
N SER A 41 -13.75 -2.37 4.14
CA SER A 41 -13.16 -3.65 3.74
C SER A 41 -12.23 -3.53 2.53
N GLU A 42 -11.31 -4.47 2.38
CA GLU A 42 -10.38 -4.54 1.25
C GLU A 42 -11.10 -4.77 -0.07
N GLU A 43 -12.19 -5.53 -0.07
CA GLU A 43 -13.00 -5.77 -1.27
C GLU A 43 -13.65 -4.48 -1.76
N ALA A 44 -14.13 -3.63 -0.83
CA ALA A 44 -14.74 -2.35 -1.18
C ALA A 44 -13.72 -1.41 -1.86
N VAL A 45 -12.48 -1.35 -1.35
CA VAL A 45 -11.39 -0.58 -1.96
C VAL A 45 -11.05 -1.13 -3.34
N ASN A 46 -10.86 -2.45 -3.44
CA ASN A 46 -10.46 -3.10 -4.69
C ASN A 46 -11.52 -2.92 -5.78
N GLN A 47 -12.81 -3.06 -5.45
CA GLN A 47 -13.89 -2.83 -6.41
C GLN A 47 -13.94 -1.38 -6.88
N ALA A 48 -13.74 -0.41 -5.98
CA ALA A 48 -13.69 1.01 -6.35
C ALA A 48 -12.53 1.32 -7.31
N LEU A 49 -11.33 0.79 -7.04
CA LEU A 49 -10.16 0.98 -7.89
C LEU A 49 -10.32 0.28 -9.25
N LEU A 50 -10.90 -0.92 -9.28
CA LEU A 50 -11.21 -1.63 -10.53
C LEU A 50 -12.24 -0.86 -11.37
N PHE A 51 -13.27 -0.32 -10.73
CA PHE A 51 -14.28 0.50 -11.40
C PHE A 51 -13.65 1.76 -12.00
N LEU A 52 -12.80 2.47 -11.24
CA LEU A 52 -12.08 3.64 -11.74
C LEU A 52 -11.17 3.29 -12.93
N THR A 53 -10.49 2.14 -12.87
CA THR A 53 -9.65 1.65 -13.96
C THR A 53 -10.47 1.43 -15.24
N ARG A 54 -11.67 0.84 -15.12
CA ARG A 54 -12.57 0.63 -16.27
C ARG A 54 -13.03 1.94 -16.89
N ILE A 55 -13.38 2.93 -16.06
CA ILE A 55 -13.73 4.27 -16.54
C ILE A 55 -12.54 4.89 -17.27
N ALA A 56 -11.36 4.85 -16.67
CA ALA A 56 -10.14 5.40 -17.25
C ALA A 56 -9.83 4.77 -18.62
N GLN A 57 -9.96 3.44 -18.74
CA GLN A 57 -9.82 2.72 -20.01
C GLN A 57 -10.86 3.14 -21.05
N ALA A 58 -12.13 3.33 -20.64
CA ALA A 58 -13.17 3.79 -21.54
C ALA A 58 -12.90 5.21 -22.08
N LEU A 59 -12.29 6.08 -21.26
CA LEU A 59 -11.97 7.46 -21.63
C LEU A 59 -10.70 7.58 -22.48
N MET A 60 -9.67 6.79 -22.21
CA MET A 60 -8.35 6.90 -22.87
C MET A 60 -8.12 5.91 -24.03
N GLY A 61 -9.10 5.02 -24.29
CA GLY A 61 -8.91 3.84 -25.12
C GLY A 61 -8.12 2.76 -24.36
N ASN A 62 -8.15 1.53 -24.86
CA ASN A 62 -7.63 0.35 -24.16
C ASN A 62 -6.08 0.25 -24.16
N ASP A 63 -5.38 1.37 -23.91
CA ASP A 63 -3.92 1.47 -23.95
C ASP A 63 -3.34 1.61 -22.53
N PRO A 64 -3.02 0.48 -21.85
CA PRO A 64 -2.54 0.49 -20.47
C PRO A 64 -1.17 1.17 -20.31
N ALA A 65 -0.38 1.30 -21.37
CA ALA A 65 0.92 1.97 -21.33
C ALA A 65 0.80 3.49 -21.10
N LYS A 66 -0.30 4.10 -21.57
CA LYS A 66 -0.57 5.53 -21.33
C LYS A 66 -0.93 5.81 -19.87
N LEU A 67 -1.68 4.91 -19.24
CA LEU A 67 -2.03 4.98 -17.82
C LEU A 67 -0.80 4.90 -16.92
N GLN A 68 0.10 3.95 -17.20
CA GLN A 68 1.34 3.79 -16.46
C GLN A 68 2.24 5.02 -16.60
N LYS A 69 2.41 5.54 -17.83
CA LYS A 69 3.23 6.72 -18.11
C LYS A 69 2.68 7.99 -17.45
N ALA A 70 1.35 8.18 -17.45
CA ALA A 70 0.70 9.31 -16.79
C ALA A 70 0.86 9.24 -15.27
N TYR A 71 0.67 8.07 -14.66
CA TYR A 71 0.86 7.86 -13.22
C TYR A 71 2.31 8.12 -12.79
N THR A 72 3.29 7.56 -13.52
CA THR A 72 4.70 7.76 -13.18
C THR A 72 5.12 9.23 -13.37
N ALA A 73 4.58 9.94 -14.37
CA ALA A 73 4.87 11.35 -14.56
C ALA A 73 4.34 12.22 -13.40
N ASP A 74 3.13 11.97 -12.91
CA ASP A 74 2.52 12.72 -11.80
C ASP A 74 3.23 12.45 -10.45
N VAL A 75 3.53 11.18 -10.16
CA VAL A 75 4.23 10.78 -8.93
C VAL A 75 5.65 11.35 -8.88
N LEU A 76 6.36 11.40 -10.01
CA LEU A 76 7.69 12.01 -10.11
C LEU A 76 7.64 13.54 -9.98
N HIS A 77 6.56 14.19 -10.41
CA HIS A 77 6.38 15.63 -10.26
C HIS A 77 6.09 16.00 -8.79
N ARG A 78 5.25 15.21 -8.11
CA ARG A 78 4.90 15.42 -6.69
C ARG A 78 6.04 15.09 -5.72
N SER A 79 6.93 14.16 -6.05
CA SER A 79 8.10 13.81 -5.22
C SER A 79 9.25 14.82 -5.30
N GLN A 80 9.22 15.73 -6.27
CA GLN A 80 10.18 16.84 -6.41
C GLN A 80 9.63 18.18 -5.88
N ALA A 81 8.40 18.21 -5.37
CA ALA A 81 7.84 19.42 -4.77
C ALA A 81 8.60 19.77 -3.48
N PRO A 82 9.22 20.96 -3.38
CA PRO A 82 9.93 21.35 -2.19
C PRO A 82 8.98 21.48 -0.99
N VAL A 83 9.30 20.81 0.12
CA VAL A 83 8.50 20.76 1.35
C VAL A 83 8.32 22.15 2.03
N TRP A 84 8.98 23.19 1.52
CA TRP A 84 8.95 24.55 2.09
C TRP A 84 7.82 25.46 1.56
N GLU A 85 6.95 25.00 0.65
CA GLU A 85 5.77 25.78 0.21
C GLU A 85 4.57 25.72 1.18
N THR A 86 4.55 24.81 2.15
CA THR A 86 3.57 24.86 3.26
C THR A 86 4.15 25.66 4.42
N GLY A 87 3.76 26.94 4.48
CA GLY A 87 4.23 27.89 5.46
C GLY A 87 4.10 27.46 6.92
N GLY A 88 5.13 27.78 7.69
CA GLY A 88 5.09 27.91 9.13
C GLY A 88 5.52 26.67 9.92
N ILE A 89 6.82 26.55 10.21
CA ILE A 89 7.41 26.79 11.54
C ILE A 89 8.93 26.68 11.37
N SER A 90 9.60 27.82 11.48
CA SER A 90 11.05 27.89 11.70
C SER A 90 11.26 27.78 13.21
N LEU A 91 11.87 26.68 13.66
CA LEU A 91 12.46 26.57 14.98
C LEU A 91 13.98 26.64 14.78
N TYR A 92 14.53 27.80 15.07
CA TYR A 92 15.83 27.87 15.75
C TYR A 92 15.70 27.25 17.13
#